data_AF-A0A9P7FLH9-F1
#
_entry.id   AF-A0A9P7FLH9-F1
#
_cell.length_a   1.000
_cell.length_b   1.000
_cell.length_c   1.000
_cell.angle_alpha   90.00
_cell.angle_beta   90.00
_cell.angle_gamma   90.00
#
_symmetry.space_group_name_H-M   'P 1'
#
loop_
_entity.id
_entity.type
_entity.pdbx_description
1 polymer ?
#
loop_
_entity_poly.entity_id
_entity_poly.type
_entity_poly.pdbx_seq_one_letter_code
_entity_poly.pdbx_strand_id
1 'polypeptide(L)'
;EMMNEQQAAEILANLWDIQNNTDKHWWAVRIQEAQAAEAEQRQAAKTEAQRQQALLAEQEAAISGERKKNKSKYTPICNIDIPSNSIILPCQYTVWKMKSRDYCELFYFTNSSLEEASHTMFTADEDTLVMLPTSDGLHKWIPADAAQDPKAHIVKDENLIWEQFNEAAPHMVTLM
;
A
#
# COMPACT_ATOMS: atom_id res chain seq x y z
N GLU A 1 -95.13 23.77 18.65
CA GLU A 1 -94.61 25.16 18.73
C GLU A 1 -93.68 25.37 17.55
N MET A 2 -93.88 26.42 16.77
CA MET A 2 -92.96 26.76 15.68
C MET A 2 -91.75 27.46 16.29
N MET A 3 -90.56 26.89 16.09
CA MET A 3 -89.30 27.49 16.53
C MET A 3 -89.16 28.87 15.91
N ASN A 4 -88.99 29.91 16.73
CA ASN A 4 -88.82 31.29 16.26
C ASN A 4 -87.44 31.43 15.57
N GLU A 5 -87.36 32.17 14.47
CA GLU A 5 -86.12 32.33 13.67
C GLU A 5 -84.93 32.79 14.51
N GLN A 6 -85.18 33.65 15.51
CA GLN A 6 -84.14 34.13 16.43
C GLN A 6 -83.53 33.01 17.28
N GLN A 7 -84.36 32.07 17.77
CA GLN A 7 -83.88 30.94 18.56
C GLN A 7 -83.08 29.95 17.70
N ALA A 8 -83.51 29.75 16.44
CA ALA A 8 -82.75 28.94 15.49
C ALA A 8 -81.37 29.55 15.20
N ALA A 9 -81.30 30.88 15.03
CA ALA A 9 -80.05 31.60 14.78
C ALA A 9 -79.06 31.49 15.96
N GLU A 10 -79.54 31.63 17.20
CA GLU A 10 -78.70 31.49 18.40
C GLU A 10 -78.15 30.07 18.56
N ILE A 11 -78.96 29.05 18.31
CA ILE A 11 -78.52 27.64 18.37
C ILE A 11 -77.43 27.37 17.34
N LEU A 12 -77.60 27.86 16.10
CA LEU A 12 -76.61 27.71 15.04
C LEU A 12 -75.31 28.48 15.32
N ALA A 13 -75.41 29.69 15.89
CA ALA A 13 -74.24 30.47 16.28
C ALA A 13 -73.42 29.76 17.35
N ASN A 14 -74.07 29.22 18.38
CA ASN A 14 -73.41 28.46 19.45
C ASN A 14 -72.77 27.17 18.91
N LEU A 15 -73.46 26.45 18.03
CA LEU A 15 -72.92 25.25 17.37
C LEU A 15 -71.70 25.58 16.52
N TRP A 16 -71.75 26.69 15.78
CA TRP A 16 -70.62 27.16 14.97
C TRP A 16 -69.43 27.55 15.84
N ASP A 17 -69.65 28.26 16.95
CA ASP A 17 -68.57 28.64 17.87
C ASP A 17 -67.90 27.44 18.50
N ILE A 18 -68.68 26.44 18.91
CA ILE A 18 -68.14 25.17 19.44
C ILE A 18 -67.28 24.49 18.38
N GLN A 19 -67.81 24.32 17.16
CA GLN A 19 -67.09 23.65 16.07
C GLN A 19 -65.82 24.41 15.66
N ASN A 20 -65.91 25.73 15.54
CA ASN A 20 -64.79 26.59 15.18
C ASN A 20 -63.69 26.55 16.25
N ASN A 21 -64.05 26.54 17.53
CA ASN A 21 -63.08 26.41 18.62
C ASN A 21 -62.43 25.03 18.66
N THR A 22 -63.18 23.96 18.38
CA THR A 22 -62.58 22.62 18.25
C THR A 22 -61.63 22.54 17.07
N ASP A 23 -62.00 23.11 15.93
CA ASP A 23 -61.17 23.09 14.72
C ASP A 23 -59.88 23.91 14.92
N LYS A 24 -59.97 25.07 15.57
CA LYS A 24 -58.81 25.87 15.97
C LYS A 24 -57.87 25.11 16.90
N HIS A 25 -58.42 24.39 17.88
CA HIS A 25 -57.61 23.58 18.79
C HIS A 25 -56.90 22.44 18.05
N TRP A 26 -57.60 21.71 17.18
CA TRP A 26 -57.00 20.67 16.35
C TRP A 26 -55.91 21.21 15.43
N TRP A 27 -56.14 22.37 14.82
CA TRP A 27 -55.14 23.05 13.99
C TRP A 27 -53.90 23.45 14.80
N ALA A 28 -54.10 24.00 16.00
CA ALA A 28 -53.00 24.39 16.88
C ALA A 28 -52.13 23.19 17.28
N VAL A 29 -52.76 22.07 17.67
CA VAL A 29 -52.07 20.82 18.00
C VAL A 29 -51.26 20.31 16.80
N ARG A 30 -51.86 20.30 15.61
CA ARG A 30 -51.19 19.83 14.39
C ARG A 30 -49.97 20.68 14.02
N ILE A 31 -50.06 22.00 14.15
CA ILE A 31 -48.91 22.89 13.94
C ILE A 31 -47.80 22.57 14.95
N GLN A 32 -48.15 22.39 16.22
CA GLN A 32 -47.18 22.14 17.27
C GLN A 32 -46.45 20.81 17.06
N GLU A 33 -47.17 19.75 16.68
CA GLU A 33 -46.57 18.45 16.32
C GLU A 33 -45.65 18.56 15.10
N ALA A 34 -46.06 19.30 14.07
CA ALA A 34 -45.22 19.52 12.88
C ALA A 34 -43.93 20.28 13.21
N GLN A 35 -44.01 21.30 14.06
CA GLN A 35 -42.84 22.05 14.53
C GLN A 35 -41.91 21.20 15.40
N ALA A 36 -42.47 20.37 16.29
CA ALA A 36 -41.70 19.46 17.11
C ALA A 36 -40.96 18.41 16.26
N ALA A 37 -41.65 17.81 15.29
CA ALA A 37 -41.05 16.86 14.35
C ALA A 37 -39.93 17.50 13.52
N GLU A 38 -40.12 18.73 13.04
CA GLU A 38 -39.09 19.45 12.29
C GLU A 38 -37.87 19.80 13.18
N ALA A 39 -38.12 20.20 14.43
CA ALA A 39 -37.05 20.47 15.38
C ALA A 39 -36.23 19.22 15.70
N GLU A 40 -36.90 18.08 15.90
CA GLU A 40 -36.25 16.79 16.13
C GLU A 40 -35.42 16.35 14.93
N GLN A 41 -35.94 16.49 13.70
CA GLN A 41 -35.19 16.21 12.48
C GLN A 41 -33.95 17.10 12.34
N ARG A 42 -34.08 18.40 12.60
CA ARG A 42 -32.94 19.32 12.58
C ARG A 42 -31.90 18.94 13.63
N GLN A 43 -32.33 18.51 14.81
CA GLN A 43 -31.42 18.10 15.87
C GLN A 43 -30.71 16.79 15.51
N ALA A 44 -31.44 15.80 14.99
CA ALA A 44 -30.88 14.56 14.49
C ALA A 44 -29.84 14.81 13.39
N ALA A 45 -30.17 15.65 12.40
CA ALA A 45 -29.25 16.03 11.33
C ALA A 45 -27.98 16.71 11.85
N LYS A 46 -28.10 17.62 12.84
CA LYS A 46 -26.95 18.24 13.49
C LYS A 46 -26.08 17.22 14.23
N THR A 47 -26.69 16.30 14.98
CA THR A 47 -25.92 15.27 15.70
C THR A 47 -25.20 14.33 14.74
N GLU A 48 -25.83 13.99 13.62
CA GLU A 48 -25.21 13.13 12.60
C GLU A 48 -24.06 13.85 11.89
N ALA A 49 -24.24 15.12 11.52
CA ALA A 49 -23.16 15.93 10.96
C ALA A 49 -21.97 16.06 11.92
N GLN A 50 -22.23 16.24 13.23
CA GLN A 50 -21.17 16.27 14.25
C GLN A 50 -20.44 14.94 14.38
N ARG A 51 -21.17 13.81 14.34
CA ARG A 51 -20.55 12.48 14.36
C ARG A 51 -19.66 12.26 13.15
N GLN A 52 -20.13 12.64 11.96
CA GLN A 52 -19.35 12.51 10.73
C GLN A 52 -18.08 13.38 10.78
N GLN A 53 -18.18 14.62 11.26
CA GLN A 53 -17.02 15.49 11.44
C GLN A 53 -16.01 14.91 12.44
N ALA A 54 -16.49 14.36 13.56
CA ALA A 54 -15.62 13.72 14.56
C ALA A 54 -14.90 12.51 13.98
N LEU A 55 -15.59 11.69 13.19
CA LEU A 55 -15.03 10.50 12.53
C LEU A 55 -13.94 10.90 11.51
N LEU A 56 -14.19 11.92 10.68
CA LEU A 56 -13.19 12.44 9.75
C LEU A 56 -11.96 12.99 10.48
N ALA A 57 -12.15 13.75 11.56
CA ALA A 57 -11.06 14.28 12.37
C ALA A 57 -10.23 13.15 13.02
N GLU A 58 -10.87 12.08 13.49
CA GLU A 58 -10.18 10.90 14.04
C GLU A 58 -9.36 10.17 12.97
N GLN A 59 -9.91 10.00 11.76
CA GLN A 59 -9.17 9.40 10.64
C GLN A 59 -7.96 10.24 10.24
N GLU A 60 -8.10 11.56 10.16
CA GLU A 60 -6.99 12.46 9.85
C GLU A 60 -5.92 12.44 10.96
N ALA A 61 -6.33 12.39 12.23
CA ALA A 61 -5.42 12.23 13.36
C ALA A 61 -4.67 10.89 13.30
N ALA A 62 -5.35 9.80 12.92
CA ALA A 62 -4.74 8.49 12.76
C ALA A 62 -3.71 8.47 11.62
N ILE A 63 -4.07 8.99 10.44
CA ILE A 63 -3.17 9.07 9.27
C ILE A 63 -1.97 9.95 9.58
N SER A 64 -2.18 11.12 10.19
CA SER A 64 -1.07 12.03 10.52
C SER A 64 -0.17 11.45 11.61
N GLY A 65 -0.73 10.76 12.61
CA GLY A 65 0.03 10.04 13.63
C GLY A 65 0.88 8.92 13.04
N GLU A 66 0.32 8.15 12.10
CA GLU A 66 1.02 7.07 11.43
C GLU A 66 2.12 7.60 10.49
N ARG A 67 1.87 8.69 9.74
CA ARG A 67 2.91 9.39 8.97
C ARG A 67 4.06 9.91 9.83
N LYS A 68 3.76 10.43 11.03
CA LYS A 68 4.78 10.92 11.98
C LYS A 68 5.65 9.77 12.53
N LYS A 69 5.06 8.60 12.78
CA LYS A 69 5.76 7.40 13.26
C LYS A 69 6.56 6.74 12.14
N ASN A 70 5.99 6.66 10.94
CA ASN A 70 6.52 5.89 9.81
C ASN A 70 7.03 6.80 8.68
N LYS A 71 7.89 7.77 9.02
CA LYS A 71 8.38 8.77 8.05
C LYS A 71 8.96 8.15 6.77
N SER A 72 9.72 7.06 6.91
CA SER A 72 10.35 6.37 5.79
C SER A 72 9.35 5.85 4.76
N LYS A 73 8.22 5.28 5.21
CA LYS A 73 7.16 4.71 4.36
C LYS A 73 6.44 5.76 3.51
N TYR A 74 6.36 7.00 4.00
CA TYR A 74 5.69 8.11 3.31
C TYR A 74 6.66 9.09 2.66
N THR A 75 7.93 8.71 2.53
CA THR A 75 8.88 9.50 1.77
C THR A 75 8.43 9.50 0.31
N PRO A 76 8.30 10.66 -0.34
CA PRO A 76 8.00 10.71 -1.77
C PRO A 76 9.02 9.88 -2.53
N ILE A 77 8.53 8.92 -3.32
CA ILE A 77 9.38 8.20 -4.26
C ILE A 77 9.82 9.23 -5.29
N CYS A 78 11.13 9.47 -5.37
CA CYS A 78 11.67 10.35 -6.40
C CYS A 78 11.30 9.77 -7.76
N ASN A 79 10.72 10.59 -8.63
CA ASN A 79 10.38 10.20 -9.99
C ASN A 79 11.68 10.18 -10.81
N ILE A 80 12.51 9.17 -10.54
CA ILE A 80 13.75 8.90 -11.26
C ILE A 80 13.33 8.09 -12.47
N ASP A 81 13.75 8.53 -13.66
CA ASP A 81 13.53 7.78 -14.88
C ASP A 81 14.09 6.36 -14.71
N ILE A 82 13.30 5.36 -15.11
CA ILE A 82 13.74 3.97 -15.10
C ILE A 82 15.00 3.89 -15.95
N PRO A 83 16.15 3.43 -15.42
CA PRO A 83 17.34 3.27 -16.23
C PRO A 83 17.01 2.37 -17.42
N SER A 84 17.17 2.89 -18.64
CA SER A 84 16.95 2.10 -19.87
C SER A 84 18.07 1.07 -20.10
N ASN A 85 19.13 1.14 -19.29
CA ASN A 85 20.26 0.23 -19.39
C ASN A 85 19.91 -1.08 -18.66
N SER A 86 20.25 -2.20 -19.26
CA SER A 86 20.16 -3.50 -18.60
C SER A 86 21.00 -3.50 -17.33
N ILE A 87 20.40 -3.87 -16.20
CA ILE A 87 21.11 -4.00 -14.94
C ILE A 87 21.99 -5.25 -15.04
N ILE A 88 23.30 -5.05 -15.07
CA ILE A 88 24.28 -6.14 -15.06
C ILE A 88 24.47 -6.54 -13.60
N LEU A 89 24.07 -7.76 -13.25
CA LEU A 89 24.20 -8.30 -11.89
C LEU A 89 25.25 -9.42 -11.89
N PRO A 90 26.53 -9.12 -11.61
CA PRO A 90 27.55 -10.15 -11.47
C PRO A 90 27.27 -11.03 -10.24
N CYS A 91 27.90 -12.20 -10.20
CA CYS A 91 27.81 -13.08 -9.03
C CYS A 91 28.36 -12.39 -7.77
N GLN A 92 27.85 -12.77 -6.59
CA GLN A 92 28.23 -12.17 -5.32
C GLN A 92 29.75 -12.28 -5.05
N TYR A 93 30.37 -13.37 -5.47
CA TYR A 93 31.82 -13.59 -5.39
C TYR A 93 32.61 -12.50 -6.13
N THR A 94 32.20 -12.17 -7.36
CA THR A 94 32.81 -11.11 -8.18
C THR A 94 32.65 -9.74 -7.53
N VAL A 95 31.46 -9.45 -6.99
CA VAL A 95 31.22 -8.21 -6.23
C VAL A 95 32.14 -8.12 -5.01
N TRP A 96 32.36 -9.23 -4.31
CA TRP A 96 33.26 -9.27 -3.15
C TRP A 96 34.72 -9.04 -3.57
N LYS A 97 35.24 -9.76 -4.59
CA LYS A 97 36.59 -9.52 -5.13
C LYS A 97 36.81 -8.05 -5.53
N MET A 98 35.83 -7.46 -6.23
CA MET A 98 35.88 -6.06 -6.64
C MET A 98 35.93 -5.10 -5.44
N LYS A 99 35.20 -5.39 -4.37
CA LYS A 99 35.25 -4.61 -3.11
C LYS A 99 36.58 -4.79 -2.36
N SER A 100 37.11 -6.01 -2.35
CA SER A 100 38.42 -6.34 -1.75
C SER A 100 39.60 -5.79 -2.56
N ARG A 101 39.34 -5.29 -3.78
CA ARG A 101 40.36 -4.86 -4.76
C ARG A 101 41.29 -6.01 -5.19
N ASP A 102 40.80 -7.23 -5.05
CA ASP A 102 41.48 -8.41 -5.54
C ASP A 102 41.29 -8.53 -7.05
N TYR A 103 42.24 -9.20 -7.70
CA TYR A 103 42.11 -9.49 -9.12
C TYR A 103 40.89 -10.38 -9.39
N CYS A 104 40.08 -9.95 -10.34
CA CYS A 104 38.88 -10.65 -10.78
C CYS A 104 38.95 -10.90 -12.28
N GLU A 105 38.82 -12.17 -12.64
CA GLU A 105 38.86 -12.64 -14.03
C GLU A 105 37.71 -12.02 -14.85
N LEU A 106 38.02 -11.56 -16.06
CA LEU A 106 37.04 -10.96 -16.98
C LEU A 106 35.93 -11.95 -17.34
N PHE A 107 36.20 -13.26 -17.26
CA PHE A 107 35.21 -14.30 -17.52
C PHE A 107 33.92 -14.11 -16.72
N TYR A 108 33.98 -13.59 -15.48
CA TYR A 108 32.79 -13.37 -14.64
C TYR A 108 31.83 -12.31 -15.16
N PHE A 109 32.28 -11.47 -16.08
CA PHE A 109 31.49 -10.40 -16.69
C PHE A 109 30.96 -10.78 -18.08
N THR A 110 31.17 -12.02 -18.53
CA THR A 110 30.60 -12.53 -19.79
C THR A 110 29.10 -12.83 -19.66
N ASN A 111 28.36 -12.84 -20.76
CA ASN A 111 26.91 -12.99 -20.76
C ASN A 111 26.56 -14.38 -20.25
N SER A 112 27.36 -15.37 -20.63
CA SER A 112 27.24 -16.75 -20.13
C SER A 112 27.40 -16.82 -18.61
N SER A 113 28.40 -16.15 -18.04
CA SER A 113 28.62 -16.20 -16.60
C SER A 113 27.61 -15.34 -15.84
N LEU A 114 27.13 -14.24 -16.42
CA LEU A 114 26.08 -13.39 -15.84
C LEU A 114 24.73 -14.13 -15.83
N GLU A 115 24.40 -14.85 -16.89
CA GLU A 115 23.22 -15.71 -16.96
C GLU A 115 23.31 -16.82 -15.92
N GLU A 116 24.45 -17.51 -15.83
CA GLU A 116 24.70 -18.54 -14.81
C GLU A 116 24.62 -17.98 -13.39
N ALA A 117 25.21 -16.80 -13.16
CA ALA A 117 25.15 -16.10 -11.88
C ALA A 117 23.72 -15.73 -11.48
N SER A 118 22.85 -15.39 -12.44
CA SER A 118 21.45 -15.06 -12.16
C SER A 118 20.66 -16.26 -11.62
N HIS A 119 21.08 -17.48 -11.95
CA HIS A 119 20.47 -18.73 -11.50
C HIS A 119 21.07 -19.27 -10.20
N THR A 120 22.21 -18.73 -9.77
CA THR A 120 23.01 -19.33 -8.70
C THR A 120 23.02 -18.47 -7.43
N MET A 121 22.39 -18.96 -6.36
CA MET A 121 22.37 -18.33 -5.04
C MET A 121 23.65 -18.65 -4.24
N PHE A 122 24.83 -18.25 -4.70
CA PHE A 122 26.04 -18.38 -3.87
C PHE A 122 26.31 -17.11 -3.05
N THR A 123 26.51 -17.33 -1.76
CA THR A 123 26.92 -16.33 -0.76
C THR A 123 28.40 -16.00 -0.91
N ALA A 124 28.76 -14.74 -0.66
CA ALA A 124 30.11 -14.19 -0.94
C ALA A 124 31.19 -14.55 0.10
N ASP A 125 30.86 -15.36 1.10
CA ASP A 125 31.75 -15.64 2.23
C ASP A 125 32.28 -17.08 2.12
N GLU A 126 33.59 -17.20 1.93
CA GLU A 126 34.31 -18.46 1.72
C GLU A 126 34.09 -19.45 2.88
N ASP A 127 33.90 -18.93 4.09
CA ASP A 127 33.63 -19.68 5.31
C ASP A 127 32.14 -20.01 5.54
N THR A 128 31.24 -19.51 4.69
CA THR A 128 29.80 -19.84 4.83
C THR A 128 29.52 -21.28 4.43
N LEU A 129 28.74 -21.97 5.25
CA LEU A 129 28.30 -23.33 4.94
C LEU A 129 27.08 -23.29 4.02
N VAL A 130 27.20 -23.89 2.84
CA VAL A 130 26.11 -24.13 1.90
C VAL A 130 25.52 -25.52 2.14
N MET A 131 24.19 -25.60 2.17
CA MET A 131 23.47 -26.85 2.33
C MET A 131 23.17 -27.46 0.96
N LEU A 132 23.81 -28.58 0.63
CA LEU A 132 23.58 -29.32 -0.62
C LEU A 132 22.79 -30.62 -0.39
N PRO A 133 21.79 -30.93 -1.23
CA PRO A 133 21.12 -32.22 -1.20
C PRO A 133 22.08 -33.32 -1.69
N THR A 134 22.20 -34.40 -0.92
CA THR A 134 22.92 -35.62 -1.31
C THR A 134 21.95 -36.58 -1.99
N SER A 135 22.45 -37.47 -2.85
CA SER A 135 21.68 -38.56 -3.51
C SER A 135 20.82 -39.39 -2.55
N ASP A 136 21.19 -39.41 -1.27
CA ASP A 136 20.59 -40.23 -0.23
C ASP A 136 19.43 -39.51 0.49
N GLY A 137 19.02 -38.33 0.00
CA GLY A 137 17.96 -37.51 0.59
C GLY A 137 18.37 -36.74 1.85
N LEU A 138 19.64 -36.86 2.27
CA LEU A 138 20.23 -36.09 3.37
C LEU A 138 20.88 -34.80 2.86
N HIS A 139 20.90 -33.78 3.71
CA HIS A 139 21.58 -32.51 3.41
C HIS A 139 22.98 -32.51 4.03
N LYS A 140 23.99 -32.12 3.23
CA LYS A 140 25.36 -31.89 3.71
C LYS A 140 25.62 -30.40 3.75
N TRP A 141 26.22 -29.95 4.84
CA TRP A 141 26.77 -28.61 4.98
C TRP A 141 28.23 -28.66 4.57
N ILE A 142 28.57 -27.95 3.51
CA ILE A 142 29.95 -27.82 3.05
C ILE A 142 30.30 -26.34 2.92
N PRO A 143 31.56 -25.95 3.12
CA PRO A 143 32.00 -24.58 2.85
C PRO A 143 31.62 -24.15 1.43
N ALA A 144 31.26 -22.88 1.26
CA ALA A 144 30.85 -22.33 -0.03
C ALA A 144 31.93 -22.54 -1.11
N ASP A 145 33.20 -22.43 -0.73
CA ASP A 145 34.35 -22.74 -1.61
C ASP A 145 34.35 -24.20 -2.10
N ALA A 146 34.02 -25.15 -1.21
CA ALA A 146 33.90 -26.56 -1.55
C ALA A 146 32.60 -26.91 -2.30
N ALA A 147 31.59 -26.02 -2.25
CA ALA A 147 30.32 -26.13 -2.95
C ALA A 147 30.35 -25.53 -4.35
N GLN A 148 31.32 -24.65 -4.62
CA GLN A 148 31.56 -24.14 -5.95
C GLN A 148 31.88 -25.32 -6.85
N ASP A 149 31.07 -25.51 -7.89
CA ASP A 149 31.25 -26.63 -8.81
C ASP A 149 32.67 -26.50 -9.42
N PRO A 150 33.60 -27.44 -9.20
CA PRO A 150 34.94 -27.36 -9.79
C PRO A 150 34.89 -27.46 -11.32
N LYS A 151 33.70 -27.70 -11.90
CA LYS A 151 33.39 -27.61 -13.33
C LYS A 151 32.90 -26.23 -13.79
N ALA A 152 32.72 -25.25 -12.91
CA ALA A 152 32.58 -23.86 -13.30
C ALA A 152 33.89 -23.48 -13.98
N HIS A 153 33.94 -23.64 -15.30
CA HIS A 153 35.13 -23.48 -16.11
C HIS A 153 35.46 -21.99 -16.18
N ILE A 154 36.13 -21.48 -15.14
CA ILE A 154 36.63 -20.12 -15.12
C ILE A 154 37.72 -20.03 -16.19
N VAL A 155 37.41 -19.31 -17.27
CA VAL A 155 38.37 -19.06 -18.34
C VAL A 155 39.30 -17.95 -17.87
N LYS A 156 40.61 -18.21 -17.83
CA LYS A 156 41.59 -17.15 -17.57
C LYS A 156 41.52 -16.09 -18.68
N ASP A 157 41.82 -14.83 -18.35
CA ASP A 157 41.77 -13.72 -19.29
C ASP A 157 42.58 -13.97 -20.58
N GLU A 158 43.73 -14.65 -20.48
CA GLU A 158 44.60 -15.01 -21.61
C GLU A 158 43.94 -15.99 -22.61
N ASN A 159 42.94 -16.75 -22.16
CA ASN A 159 42.24 -17.77 -22.93
C ASN A 159 40.84 -17.32 -23.38
N LEU A 160 40.44 -16.08 -23.08
CA LEU A 160 39.18 -15.52 -23.56
C LEU A 160 39.26 -15.27 -25.07
N ILE A 161 38.21 -15.68 -25.78
CA ILE A 161 38.08 -15.28 -27.18
C ILE A 161 37.75 -13.78 -27.26
N TRP A 162 38.09 -13.16 -28.39
CA TRP A 162 37.92 -11.72 -28.58
C TRP A 162 36.48 -11.26 -28.35
N GLU A 163 35.49 -12.07 -28.73
CA GLU A 163 34.07 -11.78 -28.50
C GLU A 163 33.73 -11.68 -27.00
N GLN A 164 34.16 -12.66 -26.21
CA GLN A 164 33.97 -12.68 -24.75
C GLN A 164 34.69 -11.49 -24.09
N PHE A 165 35.89 -11.15 -24.56
CA PHE A 165 36.63 -10.00 -24.05
C PHE A 165 35.90 -8.67 -24.31
N ASN A 166 35.42 -8.45 -25.54
CA ASN A 166 34.69 -7.23 -25.92
C ASN A 166 33.37 -7.08 -25.17
N GLU A 167 32.81 -8.18 -24.69
CA GLU A 167 31.57 -8.22 -23.95
C GLU A 167 31.81 -7.98 -22.45
N ALA A 168 32.78 -8.69 -21.87
CA ALA A 168 33.14 -8.59 -20.46
C ALA A 168 33.72 -7.24 -20.07
N ALA A 169 34.56 -6.62 -20.91
CA ALA A 169 35.25 -5.39 -20.54
C ALA A 169 34.29 -4.20 -20.30
N PRO A 170 33.31 -3.88 -21.17
CA PRO A 170 32.30 -2.86 -20.90
C PRO A 170 31.46 -3.16 -19.66
N HIS A 171 31.12 -4.43 -19.42
CA HIS A 171 30.36 -4.85 -18.25
C HIS A 171 31.14 -4.56 -16.95
N MET A 172 32.41 -4.95 -16.89
CA MET A 172 33.28 -4.68 -15.74
C MET A 172 33.42 -3.19 -15.46
N VAL A 173 33.62 -2.36 -16.50
CA VAL A 173 33.75 -0.89 -16.35
C VAL A 173 32.45 -0.26 -15.86
N THR A 174 31.29 -0.77 -16.29
CA THR A 174 29.98 -0.26 -15.84
C THR A 174 29.71 -0.57 -14.36
N LEU A 175 30.35 -1.62 -13.84
CA LEU A 175 30.23 -2.07 -12.45
C LEU A 175 31.23 -1.41 -11.48
N MET A 176 32.27 -0.73 -12.00
CA MET A 176 33.21 0.09 -11.22
C MET A 176 32.61 1.46 -10.88
#